data_AF-A0A091NE94-F1
#
_entry.id   AF-A0A091NE94-F1
#
_cell.length_a   1.000
_cell.length_b   1.000
_cell.length_c   1.000
_cell.angle_alpha   90.00
_cell.angle_beta   90.00
_cell.angle_gamma   90.00
#
_symmetry.space_group_name_H-M   'P 1'
#
loop_
_entity.id
_entity.type
_entity.pdbx_description
1 polymer ?
#
loop_
_entity_poly.entity_id
_entity_poly.type
_entity_poly.pdbx_seq_one_letter_code
_entity_poly.pdbx_strand_id
1 'polypeptide(L)'
;HWDAFMKKYEPVLQDCQLGNRSTLKIKSLILRLQKLQQKAIEADDYDRADKFRRKLEELEKEKNSLKFQLPSRHPSISSFLDRFITQVQAALRWASDHQIGHEETQLCHENEHKLLKSTYQERMQVSATKRNQLFQEKKWLQKEIEDLRTRLAVLEAKDQQLRREIEEQDSLIQSQDCELTALLGCVSLRELQEISKAVDDTLAYSYQIPFSLDLPGTIKSLQEKEQSFSMSIKETTAKVCTTQKLCSTLRRKVSDIETQLPALLEAKALAISGSNFGTAKDLTEEIRSLTSEKEGLEGLLSELLVLSARNLRKLERVKDDYTRLKQELEEGEAAF
;
A
#
# COMPACT_ATOMS: atom_id res chain seq x y z
N HIS A 1 -3.41 -28.23 78.42
CA HIS A 1 -4.33 -27.08 78.51
C HIS A 1 -4.53 -26.35 77.17
N TRP A 2 -3.51 -26.21 76.32
CA TRP A 2 -3.62 -25.57 75.00
C TRP A 2 -4.49 -26.33 73.99
N ASP A 3 -4.44 -27.66 73.96
CA ASP A 3 -5.18 -28.47 72.98
C ASP A 3 -6.72 -28.36 73.12
N ALA A 4 -7.22 -28.30 74.36
CA ALA A 4 -8.64 -28.12 74.62
C ALA A 4 -9.13 -26.72 74.18
N PHE A 5 -8.25 -25.73 74.20
CA PHE A 5 -8.54 -24.35 73.82
C PHE A 5 -8.52 -24.16 72.29
N MET A 6 -7.58 -24.81 71.59
CA MET A 6 -7.52 -24.80 70.12
C MET A 6 -8.72 -25.50 69.47
N LYS A 7 -9.27 -26.56 70.10
CA LYS A 7 -10.50 -27.24 69.64
C LYS A 7 -11.71 -26.30 69.48
N LYS A 8 -11.77 -25.17 70.19
CA LYS A 8 -12.87 -24.19 70.07
C LYS A 8 -12.86 -23.45 68.73
N TYR A 9 -11.69 -23.29 68.12
CA TYR A 9 -11.50 -22.55 66.86
C TYR A 9 -11.39 -23.47 65.65
N GLU A 10 -11.17 -24.78 65.87
CA GLU A 10 -11.10 -25.82 64.84
C GLU A 10 -12.17 -25.74 63.73
N PRO A 11 -13.48 -25.62 64.02
CA PRO A 11 -14.49 -25.55 62.95
C PRO A 11 -14.35 -24.31 62.06
N VAL A 12 -13.92 -23.18 62.63
CA VAL A 12 -13.65 -21.95 61.87
C VAL A 12 -12.40 -22.11 61.00
N LEU A 13 -11.36 -22.76 61.52
CA LEU A 13 -10.15 -23.06 60.76
C LEU A 13 -10.45 -23.98 59.58
N GLN A 14 -11.27 -25.02 59.79
CA GLN A 14 -11.70 -25.95 58.75
C GLN A 14 -12.55 -25.26 57.68
N ASP A 15 -13.50 -24.41 58.07
CA ASP A 15 -14.32 -23.66 57.11
C ASP A 15 -13.46 -22.70 56.26
N CYS A 16 -12.55 -21.96 56.89
CA CYS A 16 -11.58 -21.11 56.18
C CYS A 16 -10.71 -21.93 55.21
N GLN A 17 -10.23 -23.10 55.65
CA GLN A 17 -9.42 -23.98 54.82
C GLN A 17 -10.19 -24.51 53.60
N LEU A 18 -11.45 -24.92 53.79
CA LEU A 18 -12.32 -25.41 52.72
C LEU A 18 -12.63 -24.30 51.71
N GLY A 19 -13.00 -23.11 52.19
CA GLY A 19 -13.26 -21.93 51.34
C GLY A 19 -12.02 -21.46 50.58
N ASN A 20 -10.84 -21.49 51.21
CA ASN A 20 -9.58 -21.16 50.54
C ASN A 20 -9.23 -22.22 49.48
N ARG A 21 -9.43 -23.51 49.78
CA ARG A 21 -9.19 -24.61 48.85
C ARG A 21 -10.12 -24.55 47.64
N SER A 22 -11.41 -24.25 47.81
CA SER A 22 -12.34 -24.06 46.70
C SER A 22 -11.95 -22.84 45.86
N THR A 23 -11.61 -21.72 46.48
CA THR A 23 -11.13 -20.52 45.78
C THR A 23 -9.89 -20.81 44.92
N LEU A 24 -8.92 -21.56 45.46
CA LEU A 24 -7.71 -21.94 44.73
C LEU A 24 -8.01 -22.90 43.56
N LYS A 25 -8.93 -23.84 43.75
CA LYS A 25 -9.38 -24.74 42.67
C LYS A 25 -10.02 -23.93 41.52
N ILE A 26 -10.91 -22.98 41.84
CA ILE A 26 -11.53 -22.13 40.81
C ILE A 26 -10.49 -21.28 40.09
N LYS A 27 -9.57 -20.63 40.81
CA LYS A 27 -8.46 -19.87 40.18
C LYS A 27 -7.62 -20.74 39.24
N SER A 28 -7.32 -21.99 39.64
CA SER A 28 -6.60 -22.95 38.79
C SER A 28 -7.39 -23.31 37.52
N LEU A 29 -8.70 -23.54 37.64
CA LEU A 29 -9.58 -23.83 36.51
C LEU A 29 -9.70 -22.63 35.56
N ILE A 30 -9.84 -21.41 36.08
CA ILE A 30 -9.86 -20.17 35.29
C ILE A 30 -8.58 -20.07 34.45
N LEU A 31 -7.41 -20.24 35.08
CA LEU A 31 -6.13 -20.18 34.35
C LEU A 31 -6.04 -21.25 33.25
N ARG A 32 -6.54 -22.47 33.53
CA ARG A 32 -6.56 -23.55 32.54
C ARG A 32 -7.50 -23.23 31.38
N LEU A 33 -8.68 -22.67 31.65
CA LEU A 33 -9.65 -22.29 30.63
C LEU A 33 -9.17 -21.11 29.78
N GLN A 34 -8.51 -20.11 30.37
CA GLN A 34 -7.87 -19.02 29.63
C GLN A 34 -6.82 -19.56 28.65
N LYS A 35 -5.98 -20.52 29.06
CA LYS A 35 -5.03 -21.18 28.16
C LYS A 35 -5.72 -21.95 27.03
N LEU A 36 -6.84 -22.61 27.31
CA LEU A 36 -7.62 -23.33 26.29
C LEU A 36 -8.34 -22.37 25.33
N GLN A 37 -8.81 -21.23 25.83
CA GLN A 37 -9.40 -20.17 25.02
C GLN A 37 -8.38 -19.58 24.06
N GLN A 38 -7.18 -19.24 24.56
CA GLN A 38 -6.09 -18.73 23.73
C GLN A 38 -5.72 -19.70 22.60
N LYS A 39 -5.62 -21.01 22.92
CA LYS A 39 -5.38 -22.04 21.90
C LYS A 39 -6.50 -22.15 20.86
N ALA A 40 -7.75 -21.91 21.25
CA ALA A 40 -8.87 -21.91 20.32
C ALA A 40 -8.83 -20.68 19.40
N ILE A 41 -8.47 -19.51 19.95
CA ILE A 41 -8.26 -18.27 19.18
C ILE A 41 -7.14 -18.45 18.15
N GLU A 42 -6.00 -19.04 18.55
CA GLU A 42 -4.88 -19.34 17.65
C GLU A 42 -5.24 -20.31 16.52
N ALA A 43 -6.23 -21.17 16.75
CA ALA A 43 -6.74 -22.12 15.75
C ALA A 43 -7.89 -21.56 14.91
N ASP A 44 -8.23 -20.28 15.05
CA ASP A 44 -9.43 -19.65 14.47
C ASP A 44 -10.76 -20.39 14.83
N ASP A 45 -10.76 -21.20 15.91
CA ASP A 45 -11.94 -21.90 16.44
C ASP A 45 -12.70 -20.99 17.42
N TYR A 46 -13.36 -19.99 16.86
CA TYR A 46 -14.09 -18.97 17.59
C TYR A 46 -15.32 -19.51 18.34
N ASP A 47 -15.96 -20.57 17.82
CA ASP A 47 -17.10 -21.21 18.47
C ASP A 47 -16.66 -21.86 19.80
N ARG A 48 -15.47 -22.49 19.82
CA ARG A 48 -14.88 -23.04 21.03
C ARG A 48 -14.34 -21.95 21.96
N ALA A 49 -13.73 -20.90 21.41
CA ALA A 49 -13.28 -19.74 22.20
C ALA A 49 -14.45 -19.08 22.95
N ASP A 50 -15.61 -18.94 22.31
CA ASP A 50 -16.81 -18.37 22.92
C ASP A 50 -17.39 -19.27 24.02
N LYS A 51 -17.37 -20.59 23.83
CA LYS A 51 -17.75 -21.54 24.90
C LYS A 51 -16.86 -21.40 26.13
N PHE A 52 -15.56 -21.17 25.94
CA PHE A 52 -14.64 -20.95 27.04
C PHE A 52 -14.86 -19.59 27.70
N ARG A 53 -15.16 -18.53 26.94
CA ARG A 53 -15.54 -17.21 27.46
C ARG A 53 -16.73 -17.30 28.42
N ARG A 54 -17.82 -17.95 28.00
CA ARG A 54 -19.03 -18.12 28.84
C ARG A 54 -18.72 -18.87 30.15
N LYS A 55 -17.94 -19.95 30.06
CA LYS A 55 -17.50 -20.70 31.26
C LYS A 55 -16.60 -19.89 32.19
N LEU A 56 -15.75 -19.03 31.64
CA LEU A 56 -14.92 -18.11 32.42
C LEU A 56 -15.78 -17.08 33.16
N GLU A 57 -16.81 -16.55 32.51
CA GLU A 57 -17.77 -15.63 33.15
C GLU A 57 -18.54 -16.30 34.30
N GLU A 58 -18.94 -17.57 34.13
CA GLU A 58 -19.58 -18.37 35.19
C GLU A 58 -18.63 -18.61 36.37
N LEU A 59 -17.39 -19.03 36.10
CA LEU A 59 -16.39 -19.27 37.15
C LEU A 59 -15.95 -18.00 37.87
N GLU A 60 -15.90 -16.85 37.17
CA GLU A 60 -15.57 -15.57 37.81
C GLU A 60 -16.71 -15.12 38.73
N LYS A 61 -17.97 -15.36 38.36
CA LYS A 61 -19.13 -15.16 39.25
C LYS A 61 -19.07 -16.07 40.48
N GLU A 62 -18.75 -17.36 40.30
CA GLU A 62 -18.58 -18.30 41.41
C GLU A 62 -17.40 -17.91 42.32
N LYS A 63 -16.28 -17.50 41.75
CA LYS A 63 -15.13 -16.98 42.50
C LYS A 63 -15.51 -15.76 43.36
N ASN A 64 -16.32 -14.86 42.81
CA ASN A 64 -16.75 -13.65 43.50
C ASN A 64 -17.78 -13.93 44.62
N SER A 65 -18.50 -15.06 44.57
CA SER A 65 -19.38 -15.50 45.65
C SER A 65 -18.64 -16.21 46.79
N LEU A 66 -17.48 -16.79 46.50
CA LEU A 66 -16.62 -17.41 47.51
C LEU A 66 -15.88 -16.37 48.36
N LYS A 67 -15.81 -16.63 49.67
CA LYS A 67 -15.06 -15.80 50.62
C LYS A 67 -13.69 -16.41 50.86
N PHE A 68 -12.65 -15.80 50.29
CA PHE A 68 -11.28 -16.08 50.71
C PHE A 68 -11.04 -15.40 52.06
N GLN A 69 -10.71 -16.18 53.09
CA GLN A 69 -10.46 -15.64 54.43
C GLN A 69 -9.20 -16.27 55.01
N LEU A 70 -8.33 -15.42 55.53
CA LEU A 70 -7.25 -15.88 56.39
C LEU A 70 -7.82 -16.19 57.76
N PRO A 71 -7.50 -17.34 58.36
CA PRO A 71 -7.96 -17.68 59.71
C PRO A 71 -7.72 -16.58 60.74
N SER A 72 -6.58 -15.89 60.66
CA SER A 72 -6.23 -14.77 61.54
C SER A 72 -7.13 -13.54 61.41
N ARG A 73 -7.82 -13.37 60.27
CA ARG A 73 -8.75 -12.26 60.00
C ARG A 73 -10.20 -12.58 60.35
N HIS A 74 -10.49 -13.82 60.75
CA HIS A 74 -11.82 -14.18 61.22
C HIS A 74 -12.12 -13.45 62.54
N PRO A 75 -13.28 -12.80 62.73
CA PRO A 75 -13.56 -11.96 63.91
C PRO A 75 -13.28 -12.65 65.26
N SER A 76 -13.63 -13.93 65.38
CA SER A 76 -13.43 -14.74 66.59
C SER A 76 -11.96 -15.06 66.87
N ILE A 77 -11.14 -15.19 65.82
CA ILE A 77 -9.71 -15.51 65.92
C ILE A 77 -8.90 -14.22 66.06
N SER A 78 -9.25 -13.18 65.30
CA SER A 78 -8.61 -11.85 65.38
C SER A 78 -8.76 -11.24 66.77
N SER A 79 -9.96 -11.28 67.37
CA SER A 79 -10.18 -10.80 68.74
C SER A 79 -9.40 -11.61 69.77
N PHE A 80 -9.22 -12.91 69.53
CA PHE A 80 -8.38 -13.75 70.36
C PHE A 80 -6.90 -13.37 70.22
N LEU A 81 -6.39 -13.26 68.99
CA LEU A 81 -5.01 -12.88 68.73
C LEU A 81 -4.71 -11.50 69.31
N ASP A 82 -5.63 -10.55 69.21
CA ASP A 82 -5.50 -9.21 69.78
C ASP A 82 -5.41 -9.25 71.32
N ARG A 83 -6.29 -10.02 71.97
CA ARG A 83 -6.23 -10.23 73.43
C ARG A 83 -4.94 -10.95 73.84
N PHE A 84 -4.52 -11.95 73.06
CA PHE A 84 -3.31 -12.72 73.33
C PHE A 84 -2.07 -11.85 73.16
N ILE A 85 -1.97 -11.08 72.08
CA ILE A 85 -0.91 -10.09 71.83
C ILE A 85 -0.90 -9.06 72.95
N THR A 86 -2.04 -8.52 73.36
CA THR A 86 -2.13 -7.55 74.47
C THR A 86 -1.62 -8.15 75.79
N GLN A 87 -1.95 -9.41 76.08
CA GLN A 87 -1.46 -10.11 77.28
C GLN A 87 0.04 -10.40 77.21
N VAL A 88 0.54 -10.83 76.05
CA VAL A 88 1.98 -11.08 75.84
C VAL A 88 2.76 -9.77 75.86
N GLN A 89 2.24 -8.69 75.26
CA GLN A 89 2.84 -7.37 75.29
C GLN A 89 2.77 -6.74 76.68
N ALA A 90 1.70 -6.98 77.45
CA ALA A 90 1.68 -6.59 78.86
C ALA A 90 2.79 -7.33 79.60
N ALA A 91 2.86 -8.66 79.49
CA ALA A 91 3.92 -9.47 80.12
C ALA A 91 5.33 -9.08 79.65
N LEU A 92 5.49 -8.70 78.38
CA LEU A 92 6.75 -8.26 77.81
C LEU A 92 7.09 -6.83 78.21
N ARG A 93 6.13 -5.89 78.31
CA ARG A 93 6.34 -4.55 78.88
C ARG A 93 6.68 -4.63 80.35
N TRP A 94 6.06 -5.54 81.10
CA TRP A 94 6.50 -5.89 82.46
C TRP A 94 7.95 -6.42 82.48
N ALA A 95 8.43 -7.02 81.40
CA ALA A 95 9.83 -7.46 81.24
C ALA A 95 10.76 -6.41 80.58
N SER A 96 10.21 -5.42 79.87
CA SER A 96 10.91 -4.41 79.05
C SER A 96 10.85 -3.00 79.64
N ASP A 97 10.07 -2.75 80.69
CA ASP A 97 10.23 -1.61 81.61
C ASP A 97 11.56 -1.71 82.41
N HIS A 98 12.48 -2.57 81.96
CA HIS A 98 13.90 -2.62 82.34
C HIS A 98 14.85 -2.14 81.24
N GLN A 99 14.38 -1.73 80.04
CA GLN A 99 15.31 -1.22 79.02
C GLN A 99 14.67 -0.24 78.01
N ILE A 100 15.21 0.99 78.05
CA ILE A 100 14.79 2.21 77.36
C ILE A 100 15.08 2.17 75.85
N GLY A 101 14.07 2.61 75.06
CA GLY A 101 14.04 3.50 73.88
C GLY A 101 15.11 3.45 72.76
N HIS A 102 14.69 3.47 71.49
CA HIS A 102 14.72 4.65 70.59
C HIS A 102 14.12 4.38 69.18
N GLU A 103 13.75 5.48 68.54
CA GLU A 103 13.18 5.75 67.20
C GLU A 103 14.08 5.38 65.99
N GLU A 104 13.51 5.27 64.78
CA GLU A 104 14.13 5.75 63.53
C GLU A 104 13.16 5.71 62.31
N THR A 105 12.92 6.83 61.64
CA THR A 105 12.41 6.86 60.25
C THR A 105 12.80 8.18 59.53
N GLN A 106 13.85 8.12 58.71
CA GLN A 106 14.14 9.08 57.64
C GLN A 106 14.61 8.26 56.43
N LEU A 107 14.00 8.48 55.25
CA LEU A 107 14.58 8.38 53.90
C LEU A 107 13.46 8.38 52.85
N CYS A 108 13.02 9.59 52.48
CA CYS A 108 12.34 9.86 51.22
C CYS A 108 12.87 11.21 50.74
N HIS A 109 13.86 11.22 49.85
CA HIS A 109 14.10 12.24 48.82
C HIS A 109 15.47 12.03 48.18
N GLU A 110 15.59 11.01 47.33
CA GLU A 110 16.79 10.90 46.51
C GLU A 110 16.58 10.06 45.24
N ASN A 111 15.52 10.32 44.44
CA ASN A 111 15.33 9.56 43.18
C ASN A 111 14.65 10.31 42.01
N GLU A 112 14.57 11.64 42.01
CA GLU A 112 13.95 12.38 40.88
C GLU A 112 14.91 13.14 39.96
N HIS A 113 16.20 13.25 40.28
CA HIS A 113 17.14 14.10 39.51
C HIS A 113 18.00 13.39 38.45
N LYS A 114 17.84 12.08 38.22
CA LYS A 114 18.63 11.34 37.20
C LYS A 114 17.91 11.00 35.89
N LEU A 115 16.58 11.14 35.80
CA LEU A 115 15.83 10.77 34.60
C LEU A 115 15.58 11.93 33.60
N LEU A 116 15.63 13.18 34.06
CA LEU A 116 15.36 14.37 33.25
C LEU A 116 16.55 14.84 32.39
N LYS A 117 17.77 14.36 32.68
CA LYS A 117 18.98 14.81 31.98
C LYS A 117 19.28 14.04 30.68
N SER A 118 18.75 12.83 30.50
CA SER A 118 19.00 12.02 29.29
C SER A 118 18.04 12.33 28.13
N THR A 119 16.77 12.63 28.42
CA THR A 119 15.74 12.88 27.41
C THR A 119 15.91 14.22 26.68
N TYR A 120 16.52 15.22 27.32
CA TYR A 120 16.79 16.52 26.69
C TYR A 120 17.96 16.46 25.69
N GLN A 121 18.96 15.63 25.95
CA GLN A 121 20.18 15.52 25.14
C GLN A 121 19.95 14.74 23.83
N GLU A 122 19.11 13.70 23.87
CA GLU A 122 18.75 12.89 22.70
C GLU A 122 17.87 13.66 21.70
N ARG A 123 16.94 14.48 22.20
CA ARG A 123 16.08 15.34 21.37
C ARG A 123 16.87 16.42 20.62
N MET A 124 17.91 16.96 21.24
CA MET A 124 18.81 17.92 20.60
C MET A 124 19.62 17.29 19.47
N GLN A 125 20.07 16.05 19.64
CA GLN A 125 20.87 15.33 18.64
C GLN A 125 20.06 14.96 17.39
N VAL A 126 18.81 14.51 17.55
CA VAL A 126 17.90 14.20 16.43
C VAL A 126 17.52 15.46 15.62
N SER A 127 17.41 16.61 16.28
CA SER A 127 17.13 17.88 15.59
C SER A 127 18.32 18.37 14.75
N ALA A 128 19.55 18.08 15.19
CA ALA A 128 20.77 18.49 14.50
C ALA A 128 20.99 17.66 13.22
N THR A 129 20.72 16.36 13.26
CA THR A 129 20.85 15.49 12.07
C THR A 129 19.84 15.84 10.99
N LYS A 130 18.58 16.09 11.35
CA LYS A 130 17.53 16.52 10.41
C LYS A 130 17.86 17.86 9.73
N ARG A 131 18.44 18.81 10.49
CA ARG A 131 18.88 20.11 9.94
C ARG A 131 19.99 19.94 8.91
N ASN A 132 20.95 19.04 9.17
CA ASN A 132 22.07 18.78 8.26
C ASN A 132 21.60 18.10 6.96
N GLN A 133 20.63 17.17 7.05
CA GLN A 133 20.03 16.54 5.87
C GLN A 133 19.36 17.56 4.94
N LEU A 134 18.51 18.44 5.49
CA LEU A 134 17.84 19.50 4.72
C LEU A 134 18.84 20.50 4.10
N PHE A 135 19.95 20.78 4.79
CA PHE A 135 21.00 21.64 4.24
C PHE A 135 21.67 21.02 3.00
N GLN A 136 21.92 19.71 3.02
CA GLN A 136 22.49 19.01 1.85
C GLN A 136 21.49 18.92 0.69
N GLU A 137 20.22 18.64 0.98
CA GLU A 137 19.16 18.64 -0.03
C GLU A 137 19.01 20.02 -0.68
N LYS A 138 19.01 21.09 0.13
CA LYS A 138 19.01 22.47 -0.39
C LYS A 138 20.19 22.73 -1.32
N LYS A 139 21.41 22.29 -0.95
CA LYS A 139 22.61 22.46 -1.78
C LYS A 139 22.51 21.66 -3.08
N TRP A 140 21.95 20.46 -3.03
CA TRP A 140 21.73 19.62 -4.21
C TRP A 140 20.70 20.26 -5.16
N LEU A 141 19.55 20.71 -4.64
CA LEU A 141 18.53 21.41 -5.41
C LEU A 141 19.05 22.71 -6.04
N GLN A 142 19.90 23.46 -5.33
CA GLN A 142 20.55 24.65 -5.89
C GLN A 142 21.44 24.32 -7.09
N LYS A 143 22.18 23.19 -7.03
CA LYS A 143 23.02 22.75 -8.15
C LYS A 143 22.17 22.31 -9.35
N GLU A 144 21.08 21.61 -9.11
CA GLU A 144 20.14 21.18 -10.15
C GLU A 144 19.46 22.37 -10.84
N ILE A 145 19.05 23.38 -10.06
CA ILE A 145 18.48 24.62 -10.62
C ILE A 145 19.50 25.33 -11.52
N GLU A 146 20.77 25.35 -11.14
CA GLU A 146 21.80 25.97 -11.96
C GLU A 146 22.06 25.18 -13.25
N ASP A 147 22.12 23.84 -13.18
CA ASP A 147 22.22 22.99 -14.37
C ASP A 147 21.03 23.22 -15.33
N LEU A 148 19.80 23.23 -14.80
CA LEU A 148 18.60 23.52 -15.58
C LEU A 148 18.63 24.90 -16.21
N ARG A 149 19.15 25.92 -15.52
CA ARG A 149 19.34 27.27 -16.09
C ARG A 149 20.35 27.28 -17.23
N THR A 150 21.47 26.56 -17.11
CA THR A 150 22.45 26.46 -18.21
C THR A 150 21.83 25.75 -19.42
N ARG A 151 21.05 24.68 -19.19
CA ARG A 151 20.35 23.96 -20.26
C ARG A 151 19.28 24.82 -20.93
N LEU A 152 18.56 25.63 -20.15
CA LEU A 152 17.60 26.60 -20.68
C LEU A 152 18.28 27.62 -21.60
N ALA A 153 19.41 28.20 -21.18
CA ALA A 153 20.16 29.16 -21.99
C ALA A 153 20.66 28.55 -23.32
N VAL A 154 21.08 27.29 -23.33
CA VAL A 154 21.46 26.58 -24.57
C VAL A 154 20.25 26.39 -25.49
N LEU A 155 19.08 26.07 -24.95
CA LEU A 155 17.86 25.93 -25.74
C LEU A 155 17.37 27.27 -26.29
N GLU A 156 17.42 28.34 -25.50
CA GLU A 156 17.10 29.70 -25.94
C GLU A 156 18.02 30.16 -27.08
N ALA A 157 19.32 29.88 -26.99
CA ALA A 157 20.27 30.17 -28.07
C ALA A 157 19.95 29.39 -29.36
N LYS A 158 19.50 28.14 -29.25
CA LYS A 158 19.05 27.35 -30.42
C LYS A 158 17.76 27.88 -31.03
N ASP A 159 16.80 28.30 -30.21
CA ASP A 159 15.56 28.92 -30.70
C ASP A 159 15.86 30.21 -31.47
N GLN A 160 16.73 31.07 -30.94
CA GLN A 160 17.18 32.28 -31.63
C GLN A 160 17.92 31.98 -32.93
N GLN A 161 18.71 30.90 -32.98
CA GLN A 161 19.38 30.47 -34.20
C GLN A 161 18.39 30.05 -35.29
N LEU A 162 17.40 29.21 -34.94
CA LEU A 162 16.39 28.74 -35.89
C LEU A 162 15.52 29.88 -36.40
N ARG A 163 15.17 30.85 -35.54
CA ARG A 163 14.44 32.05 -35.98
C ARG A 163 15.17 32.82 -37.07
N ARG A 164 16.49 33.01 -36.92
CA ARG A 164 17.30 33.69 -37.94
C ARG A 164 17.38 32.90 -39.25
N GLU A 165 17.48 31.58 -39.18
CA GLU A 165 17.51 30.71 -40.36
C GLU A 165 16.18 30.74 -41.13
N ILE A 166 15.05 30.77 -40.41
CA ILE A 166 13.72 30.95 -41.02
C ILE A 166 13.61 32.31 -41.70
N GLU A 167 14.01 33.40 -41.02
CA GLU A 167 13.99 34.75 -41.59
C GLU A 167 14.88 34.86 -42.84
N GLU A 168 16.03 34.19 -42.86
CA GLU A 168 16.92 34.15 -44.02
C GLU A 168 16.26 33.42 -45.20
N GLN A 169 15.62 32.26 -44.97
CA GLN A 169 14.89 31.55 -46.02
C GLN A 169 13.70 32.35 -46.56
N ASP A 170 12.92 32.98 -45.68
CA ASP A 170 11.80 33.83 -46.10
C ASP A 170 12.28 35.02 -46.94
N SER A 171 13.41 35.62 -46.58
CA SER A 171 14.03 36.70 -47.38
C SER A 171 14.49 36.22 -48.75
N LEU A 172 15.02 35.00 -48.84
CA LEU A 172 15.43 34.39 -50.11
C LEU A 172 14.23 34.13 -51.01
N ILE A 173 13.16 33.55 -50.48
CA ILE A 173 11.91 33.32 -51.22
C ILE A 173 11.35 34.64 -51.75
N GLN A 174 11.27 35.67 -50.91
CA GLN A 174 10.81 36.99 -51.33
C GLN A 174 11.70 37.62 -52.39
N SER A 175 13.03 37.41 -52.34
CA SER A 175 13.94 37.91 -53.37
C SER A 175 13.74 37.19 -54.72
N GLN A 176 13.52 35.88 -54.70
CA GLN A 176 13.23 35.08 -55.89
C GLN A 176 11.88 35.47 -56.51
N ASP A 177 10.86 35.71 -55.68
CA ASP A 177 9.56 36.19 -56.14
C ASP A 177 9.66 37.60 -56.74
N CYS A 178 10.49 38.48 -56.17
CA CYS A 178 10.78 39.80 -56.74
C CYS A 178 11.52 39.70 -58.08
N GLU A 179 12.50 38.80 -58.20
CA GLU A 179 13.24 38.54 -59.44
C GLU A 179 12.33 37.94 -60.53
N LEU A 180 11.49 36.97 -60.17
CA LEU A 180 10.46 36.41 -61.06
C LEU A 180 9.48 37.49 -61.51
N THR A 181 9.03 38.36 -60.60
CA THR A 181 8.12 39.48 -60.93
C THR A 181 8.80 40.50 -61.86
N ALA A 182 10.09 40.79 -61.65
CA ALA A 182 10.86 41.67 -62.52
C ALA A 182 11.11 41.05 -63.91
N LEU A 183 11.44 39.75 -63.97
CA LEU A 183 11.59 38.99 -65.21
C LEU A 183 10.29 38.97 -66.00
N LEU A 184 9.16 38.70 -65.35
CA LEU A 184 7.82 38.72 -65.97
C LEU A 184 7.40 40.13 -66.43
N GLY A 185 7.92 41.19 -65.81
CA GLY A 185 7.70 42.58 -66.22
C GLY A 185 8.52 43.04 -67.44
N CYS A 186 9.63 42.37 -67.73
CA CYS A 186 10.48 42.64 -68.91
C CYS A 186 10.08 41.84 -70.16
N VAL A 187 9.15 40.89 -70.01
CA VAL A 187 8.64 40.04 -71.08
C VAL A 187 7.45 40.74 -71.75
N SER A 188 7.38 40.71 -73.08
CA SER A 188 6.27 41.34 -73.79
C SER A 188 4.95 40.60 -73.53
N LEU A 189 3.81 41.29 -73.61
CA LEU A 189 2.49 40.67 -73.41
C LEU A 189 2.27 39.45 -74.33
N ARG A 190 2.86 39.45 -75.53
CA ARG A 190 2.80 38.34 -76.48
C ARG A 190 3.58 37.12 -75.97
N GLU A 191 4.81 37.32 -75.51
CA GLU A 191 5.64 36.23 -74.96
C GLU A 191 5.04 35.69 -73.65
N LEU A 192 4.42 36.54 -72.82
CA LEU A 192 3.71 36.09 -71.62
C LEU A 192 2.45 35.29 -71.97
N GLN A 193 1.72 35.70 -73.01
CA GLN A 193 0.60 34.94 -73.55
C GLN A 193 1.05 33.63 -74.20
N GLU A 194 2.21 33.60 -74.84
CA GLU A 194 2.82 32.38 -75.39
C GLU A 194 3.29 31.44 -74.28
N ILE A 195 3.85 31.95 -73.19
CA ILE A 195 4.22 31.17 -72.00
C ILE A 195 2.96 30.65 -71.29
N SER A 196 1.94 31.49 -71.07
CA SER A 196 0.66 31.06 -70.50
C SER A 196 0.01 30.00 -71.39
N LYS A 197 -0.04 30.24 -72.70
CA LYS A 197 -0.59 29.29 -73.66
C LYS A 197 0.24 28.01 -73.73
N ALA A 198 1.56 28.08 -73.65
CA ALA A 198 2.41 26.88 -73.60
C ALA A 198 2.17 26.10 -72.30
N VAL A 199 2.01 26.77 -71.16
CA VAL A 199 1.65 26.13 -69.89
C VAL A 199 0.25 25.49 -69.98
N ASP A 200 -0.73 26.22 -70.51
CA ASP A 200 -2.10 25.74 -70.71
C ASP A 200 -2.19 24.60 -71.72
N ASP A 201 -1.41 24.65 -72.80
CA ASP A 201 -1.28 23.60 -73.80
C ASP A 201 -0.56 22.37 -73.20
N THR A 202 0.48 22.57 -72.38
CA THR A 202 1.16 21.47 -71.66
C THR A 202 0.21 20.79 -70.67
N LEU A 203 -0.62 21.58 -69.97
CA LEU A 203 -1.71 21.08 -69.14
C LEU A 203 -2.75 20.35 -69.99
N ALA A 204 -3.19 20.89 -71.12
CA ALA A 204 -4.17 20.28 -72.02
C ALA A 204 -3.70 18.95 -72.62
N TYR A 205 -2.42 18.85 -72.99
CA TYR A 205 -1.79 17.60 -73.45
C TYR A 205 -1.66 16.57 -72.32
N SER A 206 -1.45 17.01 -71.06
CA SER A 206 -1.44 16.10 -69.90
C SER A 206 -2.78 15.41 -69.67
N TYR A 207 -3.91 16.04 -70.06
CA TYR A 207 -5.25 15.47 -69.95
C TYR A 207 -5.67 14.56 -71.12
N GLN A 208 -4.89 14.47 -72.21
CA GLN A 208 -5.23 13.67 -73.42
C GLN A 208 -4.45 12.36 -73.59
N ILE A 209 -3.53 12.04 -72.67
CA ILE A 209 -2.88 10.72 -72.67
C ILE A 209 -3.96 9.68 -72.27
N PRO A 210 -4.30 8.69 -73.13
CA PRO A 210 -5.17 7.60 -72.73
C PRO A 210 -4.38 6.70 -71.79
N PHE A 211 -4.41 7.02 -70.50
CA PHE A 211 -4.03 6.07 -69.47
C PHE A 211 -5.02 4.91 -69.54
N SER A 212 -4.56 3.72 -69.86
CA SER A 212 -5.26 2.50 -69.48
C SER A 212 -5.29 2.48 -67.95
N LEU A 213 -6.34 3.08 -67.37
CA LEU A 213 -6.60 3.20 -65.92
C LEU A 213 -6.95 1.86 -65.26
N ASP A 214 -6.84 0.74 -65.99
CA ASP A 214 -6.93 -0.57 -65.37
C ASP A 214 -5.58 -0.95 -64.78
N LEU A 215 -5.47 -0.70 -63.48
CA LEU A 215 -4.37 -1.12 -62.63
C LEU A 215 -4.11 -2.63 -62.88
N PRO A 216 -2.86 -3.04 -63.18
CA PRO A 216 -2.49 -4.42 -63.46
C PRO A 216 -3.07 -5.38 -62.43
N GLY A 217 -3.54 -6.56 -62.85
CA GLY A 217 -4.16 -7.54 -61.94
C GLY A 217 -3.30 -7.91 -60.74
N THR A 218 -1.98 -7.79 -60.87
CA THR A 218 -1.00 -7.94 -59.77
C THR A 218 -1.13 -6.85 -58.72
N ILE A 219 -1.25 -5.57 -59.12
CA ILE A 219 -1.40 -4.43 -58.21
C ILE A 219 -2.79 -4.47 -57.54
N LYS A 220 -3.86 -4.83 -58.25
CA LYS A 220 -5.19 -5.04 -57.64
C LYS A 220 -5.15 -6.11 -56.53
N SER A 221 -4.45 -7.22 -56.75
CA SER A 221 -4.27 -8.28 -55.74
C SER A 221 -3.42 -7.82 -54.54
N LEU A 222 -2.38 -7.03 -54.76
CA LEU A 222 -1.57 -6.43 -53.69
C LEU A 222 -2.41 -5.44 -52.87
N GLN A 223 -3.25 -4.64 -53.51
CA GLN A 223 -4.16 -3.70 -52.84
C GLN A 223 -5.22 -4.42 -51.99
N GLU A 224 -5.77 -5.55 -52.45
CA GLU A 224 -6.65 -6.41 -51.65
C GLU A 224 -5.93 -7.00 -50.43
N LYS A 225 -4.69 -7.47 -50.60
CA LYS A 225 -3.85 -7.92 -49.48
C LYS A 225 -3.58 -6.80 -48.50
N GLU A 226 -3.35 -5.58 -48.97
CA GLU A 226 -3.12 -4.39 -48.14
C GLU A 226 -4.35 -4.12 -47.26
N GLN A 227 -5.54 -4.13 -47.86
CA GLN A 227 -6.80 -3.98 -47.13
C GLN A 227 -6.98 -5.09 -46.09
N SER A 228 -6.65 -6.34 -46.44
CA SER A 228 -6.73 -7.48 -45.51
C SER A 228 -5.80 -7.33 -44.30
N PHE A 229 -4.56 -6.88 -44.52
CA PHE A 229 -3.61 -6.61 -43.44
C PHE A 229 -4.02 -5.40 -42.62
N SER A 230 -4.53 -4.33 -43.24
CA SER A 230 -5.07 -3.17 -42.53
C SER A 230 -6.20 -3.57 -41.57
N MET A 231 -7.12 -4.44 -42.01
CA MET A 231 -8.17 -4.99 -41.15
C MET A 231 -7.60 -5.86 -40.03
N SER A 232 -6.62 -6.72 -40.32
CA SER A 232 -5.94 -7.56 -39.33
C SER A 232 -5.18 -6.76 -38.27
N ILE A 233 -4.49 -5.68 -38.68
CA ILE A 233 -3.82 -4.73 -37.77
C ILE A 233 -4.85 -4.05 -36.88
N LYS A 234 -5.96 -3.55 -37.44
CA LYS A 234 -7.03 -2.93 -36.65
C LYS A 234 -7.62 -3.90 -35.63
N GLU A 235 -7.90 -5.13 -36.05
CA GLU A 235 -8.47 -6.16 -35.16
C GLU A 235 -7.50 -6.56 -34.04
N THR A 236 -6.25 -6.84 -34.37
CA THR A 236 -5.22 -7.22 -33.37
C THR A 236 -4.89 -6.07 -32.43
N THR A 237 -4.85 -4.83 -32.93
CA THR A 237 -4.71 -3.62 -32.10
C THR A 237 -5.90 -3.47 -31.15
N ALA A 238 -7.14 -3.70 -31.61
CA ALA A 238 -8.32 -3.67 -30.75
C ALA A 238 -8.25 -4.75 -29.64
N LYS A 239 -7.75 -5.96 -29.94
CA LYS A 239 -7.51 -7.02 -28.95
C LYS A 239 -6.44 -6.63 -27.92
N VAL A 240 -5.34 -5.99 -28.34
CA VAL A 240 -4.31 -5.47 -27.41
C VAL A 240 -4.89 -4.37 -26.51
N CYS A 241 -5.61 -3.41 -27.08
CA CYS A 241 -6.23 -2.32 -26.32
C CYS A 241 -7.26 -2.83 -25.29
N THR A 242 -8.08 -3.81 -25.65
CA THR A 242 -9.08 -4.39 -24.74
C THR A 242 -8.42 -5.20 -23.62
N THR A 243 -7.45 -6.06 -23.93
CA THR A 243 -6.69 -6.80 -22.91
C THR A 243 -5.96 -5.86 -21.95
N GLN A 244 -5.36 -4.77 -22.45
CA GLN A 244 -4.70 -3.78 -21.59
C GLN A 244 -5.67 -3.04 -20.66
N LYS A 245 -6.89 -2.70 -21.13
CA LYS A 245 -7.96 -2.12 -20.30
C LYS A 245 -8.44 -3.09 -19.22
N LEU A 246 -8.53 -4.38 -19.53
CA LEU A 246 -8.87 -5.41 -18.54
C LEU A 246 -7.77 -5.55 -17.50
N CYS A 247 -6.50 -5.61 -17.92
CA CYS A 247 -5.36 -5.66 -16.99
C CYS A 247 -5.26 -4.45 -16.07
N SER A 248 -5.62 -3.24 -16.52
CA SER A 248 -5.64 -2.05 -15.65
C SER A 248 -6.79 -2.12 -14.63
N THR A 249 -7.93 -2.67 -15.03
CA THR A 249 -9.08 -2.84 -14.14
C THR A 249 -8.84 -3.90 -13.08
N LEU A 250 -8.28 -5.05 -13.47
CA LEU A 250 -7.90 -6.12 -12.54
C LEU A 250 -6.82 -5.68 -11.56
N ARG A 251 -5.77 -4.98 -12.03
CA ARG A 251 -4.74 -4.41 -11.12
C ARG A 251 -5.33 -3.46 -10.09
N ARG A 252 -6.30 -2.63 -10.49
CA ARG A 252 -6.99 -1.75 -9.55
C ARG A 252 -7.75 -2.56 -8.49
N LYS A 253 -8.51 -3.58 -8.92
CA LYS A 253 -9.25 -4.46 -8.01
C LYS A 253 -8.33 -5.21 -7.04
N VAL A 254 -7.22 -5.76 -7.52
CA VAL A 254 -6.19 -6.40 -6.67
C VAL A 254 -5.65 -5.39 -5.66
N SER A 255 -5.27 -4.20 -6.11
CA SER A 255 -4.78 -3.14 -5.23
C SER A 255 -5.83 -2.70 -4.19
N ASP A 256 -7.11 -2.60 -4.58
CA ASP A 256 -8.19 -2.23 -3.67
C ASP A 256 -8.32 -3.27 -2.56
N ILE A 257 -8.33 -4.57 -2.90
CA ILE A 257 -8.36 -5.67 -1.92
C ILE A 257 -7.11 -5.63 -1.01
N GLU A 258 -5.92 -5.43 -1.58
CA GLU A 258 -4.67 -5.32 -0.83
C GLU A 258 -4.69 -4.18 0.19
N THR A 259 -5.32 -3.05 -0.14
CA THR A 259 -5.45 -1.92 0.80
C THR A 259 -6.50 -2.15 1.88
N GLN A 260 -7.53 -2.96 1.63
CA GLN A 260 -8.58 -3.29 2.60
C GLN A 260 -8.15 -4.34 3.62
N LEU A 261 -7.32 -5.32 3.22
CA LEU A 261 -6.91 -6.44 4.06
C LEU A 261 -6.29 -6.03 5.41
N PRO A 262 -5.40 -5.02 5.52
CA PRO A 262 -4.84 -4.58 6.80
C PRO A 262 -5.91 -4.07 7.78
N ALA A 263 -6.89 -3.32 7.30
CA ALA A 263 -7.96 -2.78 8.14
C ALA A 263 -8.86 -3.90 8.69
N LEU A 264 -9.14 -4.93 7.88
CA LEU A 264 -9.89 -6.10 8.33
C LEU A 264 -9.11 -6.94 9.36
N LEU A 265 -7.79 -7.10 9.18
CA LEU A 265 -6.93 -7.77 10.14
C LEU A 265 -6.88 -7.03 11.49
N GLU A 266 -6.82 -5.69 11.45
CA GLU A 266 -6.90 -4.87 12.66
C GLU A 266 -8.27 -5.00 13.35
N ALA A 267 -9.36 -4.91 12.58
CA ALA A 267 -10.71 -5.11 13.10
C ALA A 267 -10.88 -6.50 13.74
N LYS A 268 -10.29 -7.55 13.13
CA LYS A 268 -10.26 -8.91 13.69
C LYS A 268 -9.52 -8.94 15.02
N ALA A 269 -8.33 -8.33 15.11
CA ALA A 269 -7.55 -8.27 16.33
C ALA A 269 -8.29 -7.53 17.47
N LEU A 270 -8.98 -6.43 17.14
CA LEU A 270 -9.81 -5.68 18.07
C LEU A 270 -11.01 -6.50 18.54
N ALA A 271 -11.68 -7.23 17.65
CA ALA A 271 -12.79 -8.11 18.02
C ALA A 271 -12.35 -9.23 18.97
N ILE A 272 -11.19 -9.84 18.71
CA ILE A 272 -10.59 -10.85 19.60
C ILE A 272 -10.26 -10.24 20.98
N SER A 273 -9.63 -9.07 21.00
CA SER A 273 -9.29 -8.37 22.25
C SER A 273 -10.53 -7.96 23.05
N GLY A 274 -11.60 -7.56 22.33
CA GLY A 274 -12.92 -7.27 22.89
C GLY A 274 -13.74 -8.52 23.25
N SER A 275 -13.18 -9.73 23.12
CA SER A 275 -13.87 -11.00 23.35
C SER A 275 -15.14 -11.20 22.52
N ASN A 276 -15.27 -10.50 21.39
CA ASN A 276 -16.36 -10.66 20.43
C ASN A 276 -15.97 -11.67 19.35
N PHE A 277 -16.07 -12.94 19.71
CA PHE A 277 -15.66 -14.05 18.84
C PHE A 277 -16.57 -14.27 17.63
N GLY A 278 -17.83 -13.82 17.69
CA GLY A 278 -18.75 -13.85 16.54
C GLY A 278 -18.24 -12.95 15.42
N THR A 279 -17.99 -11.68 15.71
CA THR A 279 -17.45 -10.75 14.72
C THR A 279 -16.04 -11.15 14.25
N ALA A 280 -15.20 -11.69 15.13
CA ALA A 280 -13.88 -12.22 14.72
C ALA A 280 -13.99 -13.39 13.74
N LYS A 281 -15.01 -14.25 13.88
CA LYS A 281 -15.31 -15.35 12.96
C LYS A 281 -15.74 -14.80 11.59
N ASP A 282 -16.71 -13.89 11.57
CA ASP A 282 -17.22 -13.27 10.34
C ASP A 282 -16.06 -12.58 9.57
N LEU A 283 -15.24 -11.79 10.27
CA LEU A 283 -14.06 -11.13 9.68
C LEU A 283 -13.02 -12.13 9.16
N THR A 284 -12.84 -13.27 9.84
CA THR A 284 -11.92 -14.31 9.38
C THR A 284 -12.41 -14.96 8.09
N GLU A 285 -13.72 -15.14 7.95
CA GLU A 285 -14.34 -15.65 6.73
C GLU A 285 -14.23 -14.65 5.58
N GLU A 286 -14.48 -13.37 5.84
CA GLU A 286 -14.33 -12.28 4.87
C GLU A 286 -12.88 -12.15 4.38
N ILE A 287 -11.90 -12.12 5.29
CA ILE A 287 -10.47 -12.06 4.94
C ILE A 287 -10.07 -13.24 4.06
N ARG A 288 -10.55 -14.45 4.40
CA ARG A 288 -10.28 -15.66 3.61
C ARG A 288 -10.88 -15.56 2.21
N SER A 289 -12.13 -15.10 2.11
CA SER A 289 -12.82 -14.89 0.83
C SER A 289 -12.07 -13.88 -0.03
N LEU A 290 -11.74 -12.70 0.51
CA LEU A 290 -11.01 -11.66 -0.21
C LEU A 290 -9.61 -12.10 -0.64
N THR A 291 -8.93 -12.88 0.19
CA THR A 291 -7.62 -13.43 -0.16
C THR A 291 -7.73 -14.42 -1.33
N SER A 292 -8.73 -15.31 -1.30
CA SER A 292 -8.98 -16.23 -2.41
C SER A 292 -9.41 -15.51 -3.70
N GLU A 293 -10.21 -14.43 -3.58
CA GLU A 293 -10.58 -13.59 -4.72
C GLU A 293 -9.34 -12.90 -5.30
N LYS A 294 -8.48 -12.32 -4.45
CA LYS A 294 -7.22 -11.70 -4.87
C LYS A 294 -6.36 -12.68 -5.65
N GLU A 295 -6.12 -13.88 -5.11
CA GLU A 295 -5.33 -14.93 -5.78
C GLU A 295 -5.93 -15.30 -7.14
N GLY A 296 -7.27 -15.42 -7.22
CA GLY A 296 -7.97 -15.67 -8.48
C GLY A 296 -7.80 -14.55 -9.51
N LEU A 297 -7.90 -13.28 -9.08
CA LEU A 297 -7.70 -12.10 -9.93
C LEU A 297 -6.24 -11.99 -10.41
N GLU A 298 -5.27 -12.30 -9.56
CA GLU A 298 -3.85 -12.36 -9.93
C GLU A 298 -3.57 -13.48 -10.94
N GLY A 299 -4.22 -14.63 -10.79
CA GLY A 299 -4.20 -15.72 -11.77
C GLY A 299 -4.69 -15.25 -13.14
N LEU A 300 -5.89 -14.64 -13.20
CA LEU A 300 -6.45 -14.08 -14.43
C LEU A 300 -5.56 -12.98 -15.04
N LEU A 301 -4.96 -12.14 -14.19
CA LEU A 301 -4.02 -11.11 -14.63
C LEU A 301 -2.82 -11.74 -15.35
N SER A 302 -2.24 -12.80 -14.78
CA SER A 302 -1.09 -13.50 -15.38
C SER A 302 -1.43 -14.09 -16.76
N GLU A 303 -2.61 -14.69 -16.92
CA GLU A 303 -3.11 -15.21 -18.19
C GLU A 303 -3.30 -14.10 -19.23
N LEU A 304 -3.91 -12.98 -18.83
CA LEU A 304 -4.12 -11.83 -19.72
C LEU A 304 -2.80 -11.17 -20.15
N LEU A 305 -1.79 -11.13 -19.28
CA LEU A 305 -0.46 -10.64 -19.64
C LEU A 305 0.21 -11.54 -20.68
N VAL A 306 0.10 -12.86 -20.54
CA VAL A 306 0.60 -13.83 -21.55
C VAL A 306 -0.14 -13.67 -22.87
N LEU A 307 -1.47 -13.53 -22.84
CA LEU A 307 -2.28 -13.28 -24.04
C LEU A 307 -1.93 -11.95 -24.72
N SER A 308 -1.73 -10.89 -23.93
CA SER A 308 -1.29 -9.58 -24.43
C SER A 308 0.06 -9.67 -25.13
N ALA A 309 1.05 -10.33 -24.50
CA ALA A 309 2.37 -10.54 -25.10
C ALA A 309 2.31 -11.37 -26.40
N ARG A 310 1.40 -12.35 -26.48
CA ARG A 310 1.16 -13.12 -27.72
C ARG A 310 0.53 -12.26 -28.80
N ASN A 311 -0.44 -11.42 -28.46
CA ASN A 311 -1.11 -10.53 -29.39
C ASN A 311 -0.17 -9.43 -29.89
N LEU A 312 0.69 -8.88 -29.04
CA LEU A 312 1.69 -7.89 -29.42
C LEU A 312 2.68 -8.47 -30.44
N ARG A 313 3.20 -9.69 -30.20
CA ARG A 313 4.05 -10.41 -31.17
C ARG A 313 3.35 -10.75 -32.47
N LYS A 314 2.02 -10.97 -32.47
CA LYS A 314 1.24 -11.15 -33.69
C LYS A 314 1.10 -9.83 -34.45
N LEU A 315 0.79 -8.74 -33.75
CA LEU A 315 0.66 -7.41 -34.34
C LEU A 315 1.97 -6.96 -34.99
N GLU A 316 3.10 -7.20 -34.34
CA GLU A 316 4.44 -6.91 -34.88
C GLU A 316 4.68 -7.65 -36.20
N ARG A 317 4.46 -8.97 -36.25
CA ARG A 317 4.58 -9.76 -37.49
C ARG A 317 3.67 -9.26 -38.62
N VAL A 318 2.41 -8.96 -38.33
CA VAL A 318 1.47 -8.45 -39.34
C VAL A 318 1.89 -7.06 -39.83
N LYS A 319 2.46 -6.23 -38.96
CA LYS A 319 3.01 -4.92 -39.35
C LYS A 319 4.23 -5.08 -40.25
N ASP A 320 5.12 -6.01 -39.95
CA ASP A 320 6.28 -6.32 -40.79
C ASP A 320 5.83 -6.83 -42.18
N ASP A 321 4.85 -7.74 -42.21
CA ASP A 321 4.23 -8.23 -43.46
C ASP A 321 3.61 -7.08 -44.27
N TYR A 322 2.90 -6.16 -43.61
CA TYR A 322 2.33 -4.97 -44.24
C TYR A 322 3.42 -4.05 -44.83
N THR A 323 4.52 -3.82 -44.11
CA THR A 323 5.62 -3.00 -44.62
C THR A 323 6.30 -3.61 -45.84
N ARG A 324 6.48 -4.94 -45.87
CA ARG A 324 6.99 -5.64 -47.06
C ARG A 324 6.05 -5.52 -48.25
N LEU A 325 4.76 -5.75 -48.02
CA LEU A 325 3.74 -5.60 -49.06
C LEU A 325 3.71 -4.18 -49.63
N LYS A 326 3.90 -3.16 -48.78
CA LYS A 326 3.94 -1.77 -49.21
C LYS A 326 5.15 -1.47 -50.11
N GLN A 327 6.31 -2.04 -49.81
CA GLN A 327 7.48 -1.97 -50.69
C GLN A 327 7.22 -2.65 -52.05
N GLU A 328 6.61 -3.85 -52.05
CA GLU A 328 6.22 -4.53 -53.29
C GLU A 328 5.22 -3.71 -54.12
N LEU A 329 4.31 -2.99 -53.47
CA LEU A 329 3.37 -2.08 -54.14
C LEU A 329 4.10 -0.89 -54.77
N GLU A 330 5.00 -0.23 -54.03
CA GLU A 330 5.80 0.89 -54.52
C GLU A 330 6.71 0.48 -55.69
N GLU A 331 7.34 -0.69 -55.63
CA GLU A 331 8.15 -1.26 -56.72
C GLU A 331 7.29 -1.61 -57.94
N GLY A 332 6.09 -2.17 -57.73
CA GLY A 332 5.14 -2.49 -58.79
C GLY A 332 4.56 -1.25 -59.47
N GLU A 333 4.33 -0.18 -58.72
CA GLU A 333 3.90 1.13 -59.24
C GLU A 333 5.03 1.85 -59.98
N ALA A 334 6.26 1.80 -59.49
CA ALA A 334 7.43 2.42 -60.15
C ALA A 334 7.88 1.68 -61.43
N ALA A 335 7.48 0.42 -61.60
CA ALA A 335 7.72 -0.37 -62.81
C ALA A 335 6.70 -0.08 -63.93
N PHE A 336 5.65 0.69 -63.64
CA PHE A 336 4.66 1.21 -64.58
C PHE A 336 4.92 2.70 -64.86
#